data_AF-A0ABC8ULM3-F1
#
_entry.id   AF-A0ABC8ULM3-F1
#
_cell.length_a   1.000
_cell.length_b   1.000
_cell.length_c   1.000
_cell.angle_alpha   90.00
_cell.angle_beta   90.00
_cell.angle_gamma   90.00
#
_symmetry.space_group_name_H-M   'P 1'
#
loop_
_entity.id
_entity.type
_entity.pdbx_description
1 polymer ?
#
loop_
_entity_poly.entity_id
_entity_poly.type
_entity_poly.pdbx_seq_one_letter_code
_entity_poly.pdbx_strand_id
1 'polypeptide(L)'
;IEGLKNLDASDITSGYLDTIIDWIPSMKGIFLKYMPTLLRNTDPNDFLLKFVMDEAERAKKASVIVLNKFEELEHDIIDTLLSILPPIYAVGPLHIHLNQIKDDDLKFLESNLWVEESECLE
;
A
#
# COMPACT_ATOMS: atom_id res chain seq x y z
N ILE A 1 -14.79 -11.14 -0.83
CA ILE A 1 -15.30 -9.77 -1.01
C ILE A 1 -16.21 -9.81 -2.22
N GLU A 2 -17.50 -10.12 -2.00
CA GLU A 2 -18.53 -9.95 -3.03
C GLU A 2 -18.94 -8.48 -3.01
N GLY A 3 -18.80 -7.77 -4.13
CA GLY A 3 -19.30 -6.39 -4.21
C GLY A 3 -18.59 -5.43 -5.15
N LEU A 4 -17.47 -5.80 -5.78
CA LEU A 4 -16.78 -4.91 -6.72
C LEU A 4 -17.22 -5.27 -8.14
N LYS A 5 -17.63 -4.27 -8.94
CA LYS A 5 -18.01 -4.33 -10.37
C LYS A 5 -16.85 -3.84 -11.27
N ASN A 6 -16.79 -4.33 -12.51
CA ASN A 6 -15.85 -3.85 -13.54
C ASN A 6 -16.15 -2.38 -13.82
N LEU A 7 -15.16 -1.53 -13.54
CA LEU A 7 -15.28 -0.10 -13.69
C LEU A 7 -15.25 0.30 -15.18
N ASP A 8 -16.36 0.78 -15.72
CA ASP A 8 -16.43 1.33 -17.08
C ASP A 8 -16.53 2.87 -17.09
N ALA A 9 -16.62 3.49 -18.28
CA ALA A 9 -16.78 4.94 -18.40
C ALA A 9 -18.09 5.45 -17.75
N SER A 10 -19.09 4.57 -17.60
CA SER A 10 -20.34 4.89 -16.91
C SER A 10 -20.13 4.94 -15.40
N ASP A 11 -19.18 4.19 -14.84
CA ASP A 11 -18.86 4.23 -13.41
C ASP A 11 -18.12 5.50 -12.97
N ILE A 12 -17.40 6.16 -13.90
CA ILE A 12 -16.82 7.49 -13.68
C ILE A 12 -17.94 8.55 -13.59
N THR A 13 -19.02 8.36 -14.33
CA THR A 13 -20.15 9.31 -14.38
C THR A 13 -21.27 8.98 -13.40
N SER A 14 -21.34 7.75 -12.89
CA SER A 14 -22.38 7.28 -11.94
C SER A 14 -22.12 7.69 -10.49
N GLY A 15 -20.94 8.22 -10.17
CA GLY A 15 -20.53 8.56 -8.81
C GLY A 15 -20.11 7.33 -7.98
N TYR A 16 -20.00 6.15 -8.58
CA TYR A 16 -19.56 4.93 -7.89
C TYR A 16 -18.19 5.08 -7.23
N LEU A 17 -17.28 5.81 -7.86
CA LEU A 17 -15.95 6.14 -7.33
C LEU A 17 -15.98 7.05 -6.08
N ASP A 18 -17.07 7.77 -5.84
CA ASP A 18 -17.31 8.57 -4.65
C ASP A 18 -17.99 7.78 -3.52
N THR A 19 -18.04 6.44 -3.63
CA THR A 19 -18.46 5.58 -2.52
C THR A 19 -17.48 5.68 -1.37
N ILE A 20 -17.99 5.88 -0.15
CA ILE A 20 -17.20 5.91 1.09
C ILE A 20 -16.91 4.47 1.55
N ILE A 21 -15.67 4.21 1.91
CA ILE A 21 -15.24 2.95 2.52
C ILE A 21 -15.40 3.07 4.04
N ASP A 22 -16.24 2.21 4.61
CA ASP A 22 -16.51 2.15 6.06
C ASP A 22 -16.17 0.78 6.69
N TRP A 23 -15.90 -0.22 5.85
CA TRP A 23 -15.62 -1.60 6.26
C TRP A 23 -14.14 -1.85 6.62
N ILE A 24 -13.24 -0.91 6.38
CA ILE A 24 -11.82 -1.00 6.79
C ILE A 24 -11.61 -0.11 8.02
N PRO A 25 -11.37 -0.68 9.23
CA PRO A 25 -11.33 0.09 10.48
C PRO A 25 -10.39 1.30 10.46
N SER A 26 -9.16 1.13 10.00
CA SER A 26 -8.14 2.19 9.96
C SER A 26 -8.28 3.13 8.76
N MET A 27 -9.24 2.91 7.86
CA MET A 27 -9.41 3.70 6.64
C MET A 27 -10.85 4.20 6.47
N LYS A 28 -11.61 4.34 7.56
CA LYS A 28 -12.98 4.84 7.49
C LYS A 28 -13.02 6.26 6.90
N GLY A 29 -13.97 6.50 5.99
CA GLY A 29 -14.20 7.83 5.43
C GLY A 29 -13.40 8.14 4.17
N ILE A 30 -12.54 7.23 3.70
CA ILE A 30 -11.89 7.38 2.39
C ILE A 30 -12.86 7.06 1.27
N PHE A 31 -12.70 7.72 0.13
CA PHE A 31 -13.45 7.40 -1.09
C PHE A 31 -12.80 6.26 -1.87
N LEU A 32 -13.62 5.44 -2.53
CA LEU A 32 -13.16 4.33 -3.37
C LEU A 32 -12.17 4.77 -4.46
N LYS A 33 -12.29 6.01 -4.97
CA LYS A 33 -11.33 6.62 -5.90
C LYS A 33 -9.92 6.83 -5.37
N TYR A 34 -9.67 6.66 -4.07
CA TYR A 34 -8.33 6.68 -3.49
C TYR A 34 -7.76 5.28 -3.25
N MET A 35 -8.54 4.22 -3.43
CA MET A 35 -8.01 2.85 -3.36
C MET A 35 -7.15 2.54 -4.58
N PRO A 36 -6.13 1.67 -4.45
CA PRO A 36 -5.35 1.19 -5.59
C PRO A 36 -6.27 0.75 -6.74
N THR A 37 -5.97 1.19 -7.96
CA THR A 37 -6.74 0.84 -9.17
C THR A 37 -6.83 -0.66 -9.39
N LEU A 38 -5.83 -1.40 -8.89
CA LEU A 38 -5.82 -2.86 -8.82
C LEU A 38 -7.11 -3.44 -8.21
N LEU A 39 -7.65 -2.81 -7.17
CA LEU A 39 -8.85 -3.27 -6.47
C LEU A 39 -10.15 -2.90 -7.21
N ARG A 40 -10.04 -2.18 -8.34
CA ARG A 40 -11.17 -1.78 -9.19
C ARG A 40 -11.30 -2.68 -10.42
N ASN A 41 -10.38 -3.63 -10.62
CA ASN A 41 -10.51 -4.65 -11.65
C ASN A 41 -11.45 -5.76 -11.18
N THR A 42 -12.32 -6.22 -12.07
CA THR A 42 -13.32 -7.23 -11.80
C THR A 42 -13.19 -8.46 -12.67
N ASP A 43 -12.14 -8.55 -13.49
CA ASP A 43 -11.74 -9.82 -14.05
C ASP A 43 -11.30 -10.74 -12.90
N PRO A 44 -12.05 -11.81 -12.59
CA PRO A 44 -11.66 -12.76 -11.55
C PRO A 44 -10.38 -13.53 -11.90
N ASN A 45 -9.94 -13.45 -13.17
CA ASN A 45 -8.68 -14.03 -13.64
C ASN A 45 -7.57 -12.99 -13.79
N ASP A 46 -7.76 -11.75 -13.30
CA ASP A 46 -6.71 -10.75 -13.31
C ASP A 46 -5.49 -11.26 -12.54
N PHE A 47 -4.36 -11.36 -13.26
CA PHE A 47 -3.14 -11.93 -12.71
C PHE A 47 -2.61 -11.11 -11.53
N LEU A 48 -2.65 -9.78 -11.62
CA LEU A 48 -2.09 -8.92 -10.60
C LEU A 48 -2.93 -8.95 -9.31
N LEU A 49 -4.26 -8.99 -9.44
CA LEU A 49 -5.18 -9.12 -8.31
C LEU A 49 -4.95 -10.45 -7.60
N LYS A 50 -4.89 -11.55 -8.37
CA LYS A 50 -4.61 -12.88 -7.82
C LYS A 50 -3.25 -12.93 -7.12
N PHE A 51 -2.21 -12.38 -7.75
CA PHE A 51 -0.87 -12.32 -7.19
C PHE A 51 -0.86 -11.57 -5.85
N VAL A 52 -1.47 -10.38 -5.78
CA VAL A 52 -1.51 -9.60 -4.53
C VAL A 52 -2.31 -10.32 -3.44
N MET A 53 -3.39 -11.02 -3.77
CA MET A 53 -4.12 -11.84 -2.79
C MET A 53 -3.28 -13.01 -2.26
N ASP A 54 -2.59 -13.73 -3.15
CA ASP A 54 -1.71 -14.84 -2.77
C ASP A 54 -0.55 -14.36 -1.88
N GLU A 55 0.05 -13.21 -2.20
CA GLU A 55 1.14 -12.62 -1.40
C GLU A 55 0.64 -12.04 -0.07
N ALA A 56 -0.58 -11.48 -0.01
CA ALA A 56 -1.19 -11.07 1.25
C ALA A 56 -1.41 -12.26 2.20
N GLU A 57 -1.84 -13.42 1.68
CA GLU A 57 -1.95 -14.65 2.47
C GLU A 57 -0.57 -15.23 2.83
N ARG A 58 0.42 -15.09 1.96
CA ARG A 58 1.80 -15.51 2.24
C ARG A 58 2.44 -14.66 3.35
N ALA A 59 2.18 -13.35 3.38
CA ALA A 59 2.72 -12.43 4.37
C ALA A 59 2.40 -12.85 5.82
N LYS A 60 1.23 -13.46 6.05
CA LYS A 60 0.82 -14.02 7.35
C LYS A 60 1.74 -15.13 7.85
N LYS A 61 2.50 -15.78 6.96
CA LYS A 61 3.43 -16.88 7.25
C LYS A 61 4.87 -16.41 7.41
N ALA A 62 5.15 -15.12 7.22
CA ALA A 62 6.49 -14.58 7.42
C ALA A 62 6.87 -14.64 8.91
N SER A 63 8.16 -14.70 9.20
CA SER A 63 8.65 -14.54 10.59
C SER A 63 8.50 -13.09 11.06
N VAL A 64 8.63 -12.14 10.12
CA VAL A 64 8.63 -10.70 10.36
C VAL A 64 8.27 -9.96 9.08
N ILE A 65 7.62 -8.81 9.21
CA ILE A 65 7.40 -7.86 8.11
C ILE A 65 8.18 -6.58 8.41
N VAL A 66 8.94 -6.11 7.44
CA VAL A 66 9.69 -4.85 7.54
C VAL A 66 9.05 -3.85 6.59
N LEU A 67 8.64 -2.70 7.11
CA LEU A 67 8.01 -1.64 6.34
C LEU A 67 8.91 -0.40 6.31
N ASN A 68 9.16 0.12 5.11
CA ASN A 68 9.75 1.44 4.92
C ASN A 68 8.68 2.50 5.20
N LYS A 69 8.46 2.78 6.48
CA LYS A 69 7.41 3.67 6.98
C LYS A 69 7.89 4.41 8.22
N PHE A 70 7.39 5.62 8.42
CA PHE A 70 7.57 6.41 9.63
C PHE A 70 6.53 5.99 10.68
N GLU A 71 6.98 5.51 11.84
CA GLU A 71 6.12 4.86 12.82
C GLU A 71 5.07 5.83 13.41
N GLU A 72 5.49 7.08 13.65
CA GLU A 72 4.71 8.12 14.30
C GLU A 72 3.50 8.58 13.48
N LEU A 73 3.52 8.39 12.15
CA LEU A 73 2.48 8.92 11.27
C LEU A 73 1.24 8.02 11.19
N GLU A 74 1.33 6.76 11.62
CA GLU A 74 0.31 5.76 11.25
C GLU A 74 0.25 4.59 12.26
N HIS A 75 0.18 4.92 13.56
CA HIS A 75 0.03 3.94 14.65
C HIS A 75 -1.23 3.07 14.50
N ASP A 76 -2.39 3.68 14.23
CA ASP A 76 -3.68 2.98 14.10
C ASP A 76 -3.69 1.91 12.99
N ILE A 77 -2.86 2.10 11.96
CA ILE A 77 -2.69 1.17 10.85
C ILE A 77 -1.81 -0.01 11.30
N ILE A 78 -0.71 0.26 12.01
CA ILE A 78 0.18 -0.80 12.51
C ILE A 78 -0.56 -1.72 13.48
N ASP A 79 -1.33 -1.16 14.42
CA ASP A 79 -2.10 -1.96 15.38
C ASP A 79 -3.10 -2.88 14.69
N THR A 80 -3.77 -2.37 13.65
CA THR A 80 -4.70 -3.17 12.85
C THR A 80 -3.97 -4.24 12.06
N LEU A 81 -2.82 -3.94 11.47
CA LEU A 81 -2.01 -4.92 10.74
C LEU A 81 -1.45 -6.01 11.68
N LEU A 82 -0.99 -5.65 12.88
CA LEU A 82 -0.50 -6.60 13.89
C LEU A 82 -1.58 -7.59 14.35
N SER A 83 -2.87 -7.26 14.20
CA SER A 83 -3.96 -8.19 14.51
C SER A 83 -4.08 -9.35 13.50
N ILE A 84 -3.51 -9.20 12.30
CA ILE A 84 -3.64 -10.14 11.17
C ILE A 84 -2.31 -10.65 10.62
N LEU A 85 -1.20 -9.98 10.94
CA LEU A 85 0.14 -10.26 10.41
C LEU A 85 1.12 -10.59 11.55
N PRO A 86 2.25 -11.25 11.23
CA PRO A 86 3.37 -11.42 12.16
C PRO A 86 3.95 -10.07 12.60
N PRO A 87 4.93 -10.04 13.53
CA PRO A 87 5.55 -8.80 13.99
C PRO A 87 5.98 -7.88 12.84
N ILE A 88 5.63 -6.61 12.95
CA ILE A 88 5.91 -5.57 11.96
C ILE A 88 6.95 -4.61 12.54
N TYR A 89 7.99 -4.30 11.78
CA TYR A 89 8.99 -3.29 12.12
C TYR A 89 8.97 -2.17 11.10
N ALA A 90 8.67 -0.96 11.56
CA ALA A 90 8.84 0.26 10.79
C ALA A 90 10.32 0.68 10.87
N VAL A 91 11.01 0.70 9.73
CA VAL A 91 12.44 1.07 9.63
C VAL A 91 12.65 2.32 8.78
N GLY A 92 11.57 2.98 8.41
CA GLY A 92 11.58 4.08 7.47
C GLY A 92 11.59 5.46 8.13
N PRO A 93 11.74 6.50 7.31
CA PRO A 93 11.95 6.41 5.87
C PRO A 93 13.42 6.08 5.52
N LEU A 94 13.61 5.14 4.57
CA LEU A 94 14.93 4.62 4.21
C LEU A 94 15.89 5.71 3.68
N HIS A 95 15.37 6.75 3.02
CA HIS A 95 16.19 7.84 2.45
C HIS A 95 17.08 8.54 3.49
N ILE A 96 16.61 8.65 4.74
CA ILE A 96 17.38 9.28 5.84
C ILE A 96 18.62 8.45 6.21
N HIS A 97 18.55 7.13 6.00
CA HIS A 97 19.59 6.19 6.41
C HIS A 97 20.67 6.00 5.33
N LEU A 98 20.42 6.41 4.08
CA LEU A 98 21.34 6.20 2.96
C LEU A 98 22.73 6.82 3.18
N ASN A 99 22.80 8.00 3.79
CA ASN A 99 24.07 8.69 4.06
C ASN A 99 24.98 7.95 5.06
N GLN A 100 24.46 6.95 5.76
CA GLN A 100 25.23 6.16 6.72
C GLN A 100 25.87 4.91 6.08
N ILE A 101 25.46 4.57 4.85
CA ILE A 101 25.97 3.41 4.11
C ILE A 101 27.30 3.80 3.46
N LYS A 102 28.38 3.11 3.84
CA LYS A 102 29.74 3.32 3.31
C LYS A 102 30.13 2.33 2.22
N ASP A 103 29.17 1.56 1.74
CA ASP A 103 29.37 0.56 0.70
C ASP A 103 29.17 1.20 -0.67
N ASP A 104 30.27 1.31 -1.43
CA ASP A 104 30.26 1.89 -2.77
C ASP A 104 29.45 1.07 -3.76
N ASP A 105 29.31 -0.25 -3.53
CA ASP A 105 28.52 -1.12 -4.39
C ASP A 105 27.02 -0.88 -4.21
N LEU A 106 26.57 -0.30 -3.09
CA LEU A 106 25.16 -0.02 -2.84
C LEU A 106 24.72 1.39 -3.31
N LYS A 107 25.64 2.21 -3.82
CA LYS A 107 25.34 3.59 -4.28
C LYS A 107 24.37 3.68 -5.45
N PHE A 108 24.19 2.59 -6.21
CA PHE A 108 23.20 2.55 -7.29
C PHE A 108 21.77 2.29 -6.79
N LEU A 109 21.61 1.82 -5.55
CA LEU A 109 20.31 1.55 -4.95
C LEU A 109 19.74 2.86 -4.40
N GLU A 110 18.70 3.36 -5.05
CA GLU A 110 17.89 4.44 -4.52
C GLU A 110 16.93 3.92 -3.43
N SER A 111 16.38 4.83 -2.62
CA SER A 111 15.41 4.48 -1.56
C SER A 111 13.97 4.43 -2.05
N ASN A 112 13.73 4.81 -3.31
CA ASN A 112 12.41 4.94 -3.92
C ASN A 112 12.33 4.11 -5.22
N LEU A 113 11.12 3.67 -5.55
CA LEU A 113 10.82 3.02 -6.83
C LEU A 113 10.33 4.01 -7.91
N TRP A 114 10.14 5.27 -7.52
CA TRP A 114 9.65 6.35 -8.36
C TRP A 114 10.75 7.38 -8.59
N VAL A 115 10.68 8.06 -9.74
CA VAL A 115 11.53 9.22 -10.01
C VAL A 115 11.20 10.30 -8.98
N GLU A 116 12.21 10.84 -8.33
CA GLU A 116 12.06 11.88 -7.31
C GLU A 116 11.60 13.20 -7.95
N GLU A 117 10.51 13.77 -7.44
CA GLU A 117 10.05 15.10 -7.84
C GLU A 117 10.75 16.16 -7.00
N SER A 118 11.71 16.86 -7.59
CA SER A 118 12.48 17.91 -6.92
C SER A 118 11.68 19.20 -6.63
N GLU A 119 10.44 19.30 -7.12
CA GLU A 119 9.63 20.53 -7.11
C GLU A 119 8.74 20.66 -5.86
N CYS A 120 8.57 19.60 -5.07
CA CYS A 120 7.61 19.56 -3.95
C CYS A 120 8.18 19.93 -2.56
N LEU A 121 9.39 20.48 -2.47
CA LEU A 121 10.05 20.86 -1.20
C LEU A 121 10.22 22.38 -1.01
N GLU A 122 9.31 23.19 -1.55
CA GLU A 122 9.19 24.62 -1.20
C GLU A 122 8.38 24.87 0.08
#